data_AF-A0A969EIR0-F1
#
_entry.id   AF-A0A969EIR0-F1
#
_cell.length_a   1.000
_cell.length_b   1.000
_cell.length_c   1.000
_cell.angle_alpha   90.00
_cell.angle_beta   90.00
_cell.angle_gamma   90.00
#
_symmetry.space_group_name_H-M   'P 1'
#
loop_
_entity.id
_entity.type
_entity.pdbx_description
1 polymer ?
#
loop_
_entity_poly.entity_id
_entity_poly.type
_entity_poly.pdbx_seq_one_letter_code
_entity_poly.pdbx_strand_id
1 'polypeptide(L)'
;MKTFLKILKYLGIVVVLVVVVFVSMVFLRHDRTFDAPYPTVQISTDSATLARGKYLVYGPAHCSFCHVPLSEFERVERGEEVALSGGFNFKLPFGTVYAPNITPDPETGIGKLRDEEIARSLRYGIRHDGRAIIDFMPFYDFK
;
A
#
# COMPACT_ATOMS: atom_id res chain seq x y z
N MET A 1 29.42 7.79 -46.09
CA MET A 1 29.57 8.51 -44.81
C MET A 1 28.38 9.43 -44.48
N LYS A 2 28.02 10.42 -45.31
CA LYS A 2 26.93 11.39 -45.01
C LYS A 2 25.54 10.76 -44.77
N THR A 3 25.18 9.69 -45.50
CA THR A 3 23.90 8.98 -45.32
C THR A 3 23.84 8.23 -43.98
N PHE A 4 24.95 7.60 -43.58
CA PHE A 4 25.08 6.92 -42.28
C PHE A 4 24.94 7.91 -41.12
N LEU A 5 25.59 9.07 -41.20
CA LEU A 5 25.44 10.16 -40.23
C LEU A 5 24.00 10.69 -40.15
N LYS A 6 23.27 10.77 -41.27
CA LYS A 6 21.84 11.14 -41.27
C LYS A 6 20.99 10.09 -40.56
N ILE A 7 21.21 8.80 -40.82
CA ILE A 7 20.49 7.70 -40.17
C ILE A 7 20.73 7.75 -38.66
N LEU A 8 21.98 7.91 -38.22
CA LEU A 8 22.31 8.01 -36.79
C LEU A 8 21.64 9.23 -36.12
N LYS A 9 21.60 10.38 -36.81
CA LYS A 9 20.89 11.57 -36.33
C LYS A 9 19.40 11.31 -36.14
N TYR A 10 18.73 10.72 -37.13
CA TYR A 10 17.29 10.44 -37.03
C TYR A 10 17.00 9.38 -35.97
N LEU A 11 17.83 8.34 -35.85
CA LEU A 11 17.71 7.36 -34.79
C LEU A 11 17.83 8.01 -33.40
N GLY A 12 18.80 8.90 -33.21
CA GLY A 12 18.95 9.66 -31.97
C GLY A 12 17.73 10.53 -31.64
N ILE A 13 17.17 11.22 -32.64
CA ILE A 13 15.94 12.03 -32.47
C ILE A 13 14.75 11.15 -32.05
N VAL A 14 14.59 9.98 -32.67
CA VAL A 14 13.51 9.04 -32.32
C VAL A 14 13.68 8.53 -30.89
N VAL A 15 14.89 8.14 -30.48
CA VAL A 15 15.16 7.69 -29.11
C VAL A 15 14.84 8.80 -28.10
N VAL A 16 15.26 10.03 -28.36
CA VAL A 16 14.96 11.18 -27.48
C VAL A 16 13.44 11.41 -27.40
N LEU A 17 12.73 11.36 -28.52
CA LEU A 17 11.27 11.49 -28.54
C LEU A 17 10.59 10.39 -27.71
N VAL A 18 11.02 9.14 -27.85
CA VAL A 18 10.48 8.03 -27.05
C VAL A 18 10.71 8.25 -25.55
N VAL A 19 11.92 8.66 -25.17
CA VAL A 19 12.26 8.95 -23.77
C VAL A 19 11.40 10.10 -23.23
N VAL A 20 11.24 11.19 -23.99
CA VAL A 20 10.43 12.34 -23.59
C VAL A 20 8.96 11.94 -23.43
N VAL A 21 8.41 11.18 -24.37
CA VAL A 21 7.03 10.68 -24.30
C VAL A 21 6.85 9.77 -23.08
N PHE A 22 7.79 8.85 -22.83
CA PHE A 22 7.74 7.95 -21.68
C PHE A 22 7.80 8.72 -20.35
N VAL A 23 8.76 9.63 -20.19
CA VAL A 23 8.90 10.44 -18.97
C VAL A 23 7.66 11.30 -18.76
N SER A 24 7.14 11.93 -19.81
CA SER A 24 5.91 12.74 -19.74
C SER A 24 4.72 11.88 -19.33
N MET A 25 4.58 10.68 -19.90
CA MET A 25 3.52 9.75 -19.55
C MET A 25 3.59 9.32 -18.08
N VAL A 26 4.78 8.98 -17.58
CA VAL A 26 4.99 8.62 -16.17
C VAL A 26 4.62 9.79 -15.27
N PHE A 27 5.15 10.98 -15.55
CA PHE A 27 4.88 12.17 -14.75
C PHE A 27 3.40 12.55 -14.72
N LEU A 28 2.68 12.37 -15.83
CA LEU A 28 1.24 12.63 -15.91
C LEU A 28 0.36 11.52 -15.30
N ARG A 29 0.95 10.39 -14.89
CA ARG A 29 0.19 9.21 -14.43
C ARG A 29 0.65 8.62 -13.10
N HIS A 30 1.74 9.09 -12.51
CA HIS A 30 2.27 8.53 -11.26
C HIS A 30 1.35 8.71 -10.05
N ASP A 31 0.64 9.84 -9.95
CA ASP A 31 -0.22 10.20 -8.82
C ASP A 31 -1.72 10.03 -9.15
N ARG A 32 -2.04 8.97 -9.90
CA ARG A 32 -3.44 8.64 -10.19
C ARG A 32 -4.15 8.21 -8.92
N THR A 33 -5.27 8.86 -8.65
CA THR A 33 -6.24 8.46 -7.64
C THR A 33 -7.36 7.65 -8.28
N PHE A 34 -7.92 6.76 -7.48
CA PHE A 34 -9.01 5.87 -7.83
C PHE A 34 -10.15 6.14 -6.86
N ASP A 35 -11.36 6.05 -7.38
CA ASP A 35 -12.58 6.18 -6.59
C ASP A 35 -13.19 4.79 -6.37
N ALA A 36 -13.60 4.53 -5.14
CA ALA A 36 -14.43 3.39 -4.78
C ALA A 36 -15.42 3.82 -3.70
N PRO A 37 -16.62 3.25 -3.71
CA PRO A 37 -17.65 3.61 -2.75
C PRO A 37 -17.17 3.33 -1.32
N TYR A 38 -17.54 4.23 -0.41
CA TYR A 38 -17.40 3.99 1.01
C TYR A 38 -18.41 2.91 1.41
N PRO A 39 -17.96 1.74 1.89
CA PRO A 39 -18.87 0.70 2.31
C PRO A 39 -19.61 1.13 3.57
N THR A 40 -20.92 0.90 3.62
CA THR A 40 -21.67 1.02 4.87
C THR A 40 -21.15 -0.03 5.86
N VAL A 41 -20.63 0.44 6.99
CA VAL A 41 -20.14 -0.40 8.08
C VAL A 41 -20.99 -0.15 9.33
N GLN A 42 -21.42 -1.24 9.97
CA GLN A 42 -22.05 -1.21 11.28
C GLN A 42 -20.95 -1.39 12.32
N ILE A 43 -20.69 -0.34 13.08
CA ILE A 43 -19.64 -0.35 14.09
C ILE A 43 -20.27 -0.82 15.40
N SER A 44 -19.71 -1.88 15.97
CA SER A 44 -20.11 -2.35 17.29
C SER A 44 -18.91 -2.31 18.23
N THR A 45 -19.14 -1.77 19.42
CA THR A 45 -18.18 -1.73 20.51
C THR A 45 -18.41 -2.84 21.53
N ASP A 46 -19.28 -3.80 21.23
CA ASP A 46 -19.50 -4.95 22.09
C ASP A 46 -18.23 -5.80 22.21
N SER A 47 -18.06 -6.40 23.39
CA SER A 47 -16.84 -7.13 23.72
C SER A 47 -16.57 -8.32 22.80
N ALA A 48 -17.62 -8.98 22.28
CA ALA A 48 -17.47 -10.11 21.39
C ALA A 48 -16.98 -9.66 19.99
N THR A 49 -17.52 -8.55 19.46
CA THR A 49 -17.04 -7.96 18.21
C THR A 49 -15.60 -7.49 18.34
N LEU A 50 -15.25 -6.82 19.43
CA LEU A 50 -13.86 -6.40 19.68
C LEU A 50 -12.90 -7.59 19.81
N ALA A 51 -13.30 -8.64 20.54
CA ALA A 51 -12.52 -9.86 20.67
C ALA A 51 -12.33 -10.57 19.31
N ARG A 52 -13.37 -10.60 18.47
CA ARG A 52 -13.27 -11.14 17.11
C ARG A 52 -12.33 -10.29 16.24
N GLY A 53 -12.44 -8.97 16.29
CA GLY A 53 -11.56 -8.06 15.55
C GLY A 53 -10.09 -8.29 15.92
N LYS A 54 -9.81 -8.38 17.22
CA LYS A 54 -8.49 -8.71 17.75
C LYS A 54 -7.98 -10.07 17.26
N TYR A 55 -8.82 -11.10 17.32
CA TYR A 55 -8.48 -12.43 16.80
C TYR A 55 -8.10 -12.38 15.32
N LEU A 56 -8.88 -11.69 14.49
CA LEU A 56 -8.59 -11.56 13.06
C LEU A 56 -7.23 -10.87 12.83
N VAL A 57 -7.02 -9.72 13.46
CA VAL A 57 -5.82 -8.89 13.30
C VAL A 57 -4.53 -9.63 13.65
N TYR A 58 -4.51 -10.36 14.76
CA TYR A 58 -3.33 -11.08 15.25
C TYR A 58 -3.24 -12.53 14.77
N GLY A 59 -4.27 -13.03 14.07
CA GLY A 59 -4.35 -14.41 13.61
C GLY A 59 -4.58 -14.48 12.10
N PRO A 60 -5.77 -14.93 11.64
CA PRO A 60 -5.99 -15.34 10.26
C PRO A 60 -5.91 -14.21 9.23
N ALA A 61 -6.08 -12.94 9.62
CA ALA A 61 -5.90 -11.82 8.70
C ALA A 61 -4.42 -11.40 8.54
N HIS A 62 -3.50 -11.94 9.36
CA HIS A 62 -2.06 -11.69 9.29
C HIS A 62 -1.65 -10.20 9.30
N CYS A 63 -2.45 -9.30 9.88
CA CYS A 63 -2.12 -7.88 9.94
C CYS A 63 -0.80 -7.65 10.70
N SER A 64 -0.60 -8.41 11.79
CA SER A 64 0.61 -8.38 12.61
C SER A 64 1.88 -8.85 11.89
N PHE A 65 1.78 -9.58 10.79
CA PHE A 65 2.97 -10.09 10.08
C PHE A 65 3.69 -9.00 9.29
N CYS A 66 2.95 -8.02 8.79
CA CYS A 66 3.51 -6.92 7.99
C CYS A 66 3.48 -5.58 8.72
N HIS A 67 2.52 -5.32 9.60
CA HIS A 67 2.41 -4.01 10.26
C HIS A 67 3.25 -3.91 11.54
N VAL A 68 4.43 -4.50 11.56
CA VAL A 68 5.36 -4.46 12.70
C VAL A 68 6.79 -4.32 12.19
N PRO A 69 7.73 -3.72 12.95
CA PRO A 69 9.11 -3.69 12.51
C PRO A 69 9.71 -5.10 12.57
N LEU A 70 10.73 -5.37 11.74
CA LEU A 70 11.39 -6.70 11.70
C LEU A 70 11.90 -7.17 13.07
N SER A 71 12.27 -6.23 13.96
CA SER A 71 12.71 -6.54 15.32
C SER A 71 11.64 -7.20 16.19
N GLU A 72 10.36 -7.03 15.83
CA GLU A 72 9.21 -7.57 16.58
C GLU A 72 8.65 -8.85 15.92
N PHE A 73 9.17 -9.26 14.76
CA PHE A 73 8.61 -10.36 13.98
C PHE A 73 8.66 -11.70 14.74
N GLU A 74 9.73 -11.98 15.48
CA GLU A 74 9.82 -13.19 16.30
C GLU A 74 8.74 -13.26 17.39
N ARG A 75 8.31 -12.11 17.93
CA ARG A 75 7.22 -12.04 18.91
C ARG A 75 5.88 -12.35 18.25
N VAL A 76 5.66 -11.84 17.03
CA VAL A 76 4.48 -12.16 16.22
C VAL A 76 4.40 -13.65 15.92
N GLU A 77 5.50 -14.29 15.54
CA GLU A 77 5.54 -15.73 15.29
C GLU A 77 5.22 -16.58 16.53
N ARG A 78 5.56 -16.07 17.72
CA ARG A 78 5.15 -16.69 19.00
C ARG A 78 3.69 -16.41 19.38
N GLY A 79 2.95 -15.68 18.57
CA GLY A 79 1.57 -15.29 18.83
C GLY A 79 1.43 -14.20 19.88
N GLU A 80 2.51 -13.45 20.18
CA GLU A 80 2.44 -12.32 21.09
C GLU A 80 1.73 -11.13 20.43
N GLU A 81 0.98 -10.39 21.24
CA GLU A 81 0.40 -9.13 20.81
C GLU A 81 1.46 -8.03 20.85
N VAL A 82 1.77 -7.50 19.67
CA VAL A 82 2.68 -6.38 19.48
C VAL A 82 1.93 -5.18 18.95
N ALA A 83 2.46 -3.98 19.22
CA ALA A 83 1.91 -2.76 18.64
C ALA A 83 2.13 -2.80 17.11
N LEU A 84 1.06 -2.54 16.36
CA LEU A 84 1.08 -2.57 14.89
C LEU A 84 1.65 -1.27 14.31
N SER A 85 2.86 -0.93 14.74
CA SER A 85 3.55 0.34 14.45
C SER A 85 4.09 0.44 13.02
N GLY A 86 3.93 -0.60 12.20
CA GLY A 86 4.47 -0.64 10.85
C GLY A 86 6.00 -0.79 10.83
N GLY A 87 6.61 -0.46 9.70
CA GLY A 87 8.07 -0.46 9.55
C GLY A 87 8.69 -1.78 9.09
N PHE A 88 7.88 -2.81 8.80
CA PHE A 88 8.36 -3.98 8.06
C PHE A 88 8.88 -3.52 6.70
N ASN A 89 10.11 -3.92 6.35
CA ASN A 89 10.74 -3.48 5.12
C ASN A 89 10.76 -4.59 4.08
N PHE A 90 10.27 -4.26 2.89
CA PHE A 90 10.31 -5.09 1.70
C PHE A 90 11.41 -4.55 0.78
N LYS A 91 12.52 -5.28 0.67
CA LYS A 91 13.62 -4.93 -0.22
C LYS A 91 13.31 -5.39 -1.65
N LEU A 92 13.13 -4.44 -2.55
CA LEU A 92 12.91 -4.66 -3.98
C LEU A 92 14.17 -4.22 -4.75
N PRO A 93 14.40 -4.71 -5.98
CA PRO A 93 15.56 -4.32 -6.78
C PRO A 93 15.69 -2.82 -7.04
N PHE A 94 14.57 -2.09 -6.99
CA PHE A 94 14.46 -0.67 -7.28
C PHE A 94 14.19 0.20 -6.04
N GLY A 95 14.18 -0.37 -4.83
CA GLY A 95 13.97 0.39 -3.59
C GLY A 95 13.41 -0.44 -2.44
N THR A 96 13.22 0.20 -1.29
CA THR A 96 12.64 -0.42 -0.11
C THR A 96 11.25 0.15 0.15
N VAL A 97 10.26 -0.72 0.31
CA VAL A 97 8.89 -0.34 0.71
C VAL A 97 8.69 -0.68 2.18
N TYR A 98 7.99 0.19 2.91
CA TYR A 98 7.71 -0.01 4.33
C TYR A 98 6.21 -0.16 4.55
N ALA A 99 5.82 -1.13 5.37
CA ALA A 99 4.44 -1.24 5.84
C ALA A 99 4.08 -0.03 6.73
N PRO A 100 2.89 0.56 6.59
CA PRO A 100 2.50 1.75 7.36
C PRO A 100 2.16 1.39 8.81
N ASN A 101 2.23 2.39 9.68
CA ASN A 101 1.73 2.29 11.05
C ASN A 101 0.18 2.25 11.04
N ILE A 102 -0.41 1.28 11.74
CA ILE A 102 -1.86 1.14 11.89
C ILE A 102 -2.31 1.17 13.37
N THR A 103 -1.48 1.73 14.25
CA THR A 103 -1.91 2.04 15.62
C THR A 103 -2.91 3.20 15.63
N PRO A 104 -3.62 3.43 16.76
CA PRO A 104 -4.48 4.60 16.94
C PRO A 104 -3.75 5.95 16.98
N ASP A 105 -2.44 5.99 16.71
CA ASP A 105 -1.67 7.24 16.70
C ASP A 105 -2.23 8.24 15.67
N PRO A 106 -2.47 9.50 16.04
CA PRO A 106 -3.13 10.47 15.17
C PRO A 106 -2.19 11.07 14.10
N GLU A 107 -0.87 11.01 14.27
CA GLU A 107 0.09 11.63 13.36
C GLU A 107 0.68 10.64 12.36
N THR A 108 0.97 9.44 12.82
CA THR A 108 1.67 8.40 12.06
C THR A 108 0.80 7.16 11.79
N GLY A 109 -0.24 6.93 12.61
CA GLY A 109 -1.14 5.78 12.52
C GLY A 109 -2.46 6.08 11.82
N ILE A 110 -3.48 5.31 12.16
CA ILE A 110 -4.84 5.43 11.60
C ILE A 110 -5.80 6.22 12.51
N GLY A 111 -5.30 6.87 13.56
CA GLY A 111 -6.15 7.52 14.59
C GLY A 111 -7.07 8.63 14.09
N LYS A 112 -6.82 9.18 12.89
CA LYS A 112 -7.66 10.19 12.23
C LYS A 112 -8.56 9.63 11.13
N LEU A 113 -8.44 8.34 10.79
CA LEU A 113 -9.23 7.73 9.72
C LEU A 113 -10.61 7.34 10.21
N ARG A 114 -11.62 7.48 9.35
CA ARG A 114 -12.97 6.98 9.61
C ARG A 114 -13.04 5.49 9.33
N ASP A 115 -13.95 4.79 10.00
CA ASP A 115 -14.09 3.34 9.85
C ASP A 115 -14.43 2.93 8.41
N GLU A 116 -15.20 3.74 7.68
CA GLU A 116 -15.49 3.53 6.26
C GLU A 116 -14.25 3.69 5.35
N GLU A 117 -13.27 4.50 5.73
CA GLU A 117 -11.99 4.65 5.01
C GLU A 117 -11.10 3.42 5.20
N ILE A 118 -11.08 2.89 6.42
CA ILE A 118 -10.38 1.64 6.74
C ILE A 118 -11.06 0.48 5.99
N ALA A 119 -12.38 0.38 6.06
CA ALA A 119 -13.14 -0.64 5.36
C ALA A 119 -13.00 -0.54 3.82
N ARG A 120 -12.93 0.67 3.27
CA ARG A 120 -12.64 0.89 1.84
C ARG A 120 -11.25 0.38 1.46
N SER A 121 -10.26 0.64 2.30
CA SER A 121 -8.89 0.16 2.10
C SER A 121 -8.84 -1.37 2.07
N LEU A 122 -9.54 -2.03 2.99
CA LEU A 122 -9.58 -3.50 3.06
C LEU A 122 -10.36 -4.13 1.89
N ARG A 123 -11.52 -3.57 1.51
CA ARG A 123 -12.40 -4.18 0.50
C ARG A 123 -12.01 -3.89 -0.94
N TYR A 124 -11.46 -2.70 -1.19
CA TYR A 124 -11.20 -2.21 -2.55
C TYR A 124 -9.73 -1.93 -2.82
N GLY A 125 -8.85 -2.04 -1.82
CA GLY A 125 -7.44 -1.72 -2.00
C GLY A 125 -7.20 -0.24 -2.29
N ILE A 126 -8.06 0.66 -1.80
CA ILE A 126 -7.92 2.11 -2.02
C ILE A 126 -7.75 2.82 -0.68
N ARG A 127 -6.62 3.53 -0.53
CA ARG A 127 -6.27 4.30 0.67
C ARG A 127 -7.24 5.45 0.91
N HIS A 128 -7.17 6.07 2.09
CA HIS A 128 -7.96 7.27 2.41
C HIS A 128 -7.71 8.42 1.40
N ASP A 129 -6.50 8.55 0.87
CA ASP A 129 -6.10 9.55 -0.13
C ASP A 129 -6.46 9.19 -1.59
N GLY A 130 -7.14 8.06 -1.81
CA GLY A 130 -7.54 7.60 -3.13
C GLY A 130 -6.45 6.86 -3.92
N ARG A 131 -5.23 6.73 -3.41
CA ARG A 131 -4.21 5.93 -4.10
C ARG A 131 -4.47 4.43 -3.91
N ALA A 132 -4.14 3.65 -4.93
CA ALA A 132 -4.21 2.19 -4.84
C ALA A 132 -3.17 1.66 -3.85
N ILE A 133 -3.58 0.69 -3.04
CA ILE A 133 -2.69 -0.15 -2.25
C ILE A 133 -2.13 -1.17 -3.22
N ILE A 134 -0.88 -0.98 -3.62
CA ILE A 134 -0.13 -1.93 -4.44
C ILE A 134 -0.16 -3.29 -3.71
N ASP A 135 -0.22 -4.38 -4.47
CA ASP A 135 -0.52 -5.79 -4.14
C ASP A 135 0.24 -6.46 -2.94
N PHE A 136 0.89 -5.68 -2.09
CA PHE A 136 1.45 -6.08 -0.79
C PHE A 136 0.39 -6.40 0.26
N MET A 137 -0.87 -6.00 0.04
CA MET A 137 -1.97 -6.17 0.99
C MET A 137 -3.28 -6.51 0.22
N PRO A 138 -3.40 -7.73 -0.34
CA PRO A 138 -4.50 -8.11 -1.23
C PRO A 138 -5.78 -8.51 -0.49
N PHE A 139 -6.23 -7.73 0.50
CA PHE A 139 -7.48 -8.03 1.21
C PHE A 139 -8.71 -8.05 0.29
N TYR A 140 -8.63 -7.36 -0.86
CA TYR A 140 -9.68 -7.32 -1.88
C TYR A 140 -9.89 -8.65 -2.62
N ASP A 141 -8.96 -9.60 -2.50
CA ASP A 141 -9.07 -10.93 -3.14
C ASP A 141 -9.86 -11.93 -2.29
N PHE A 142 -10.07 -11.68 -0.99
CA PHE A 142 -10.80 -12.58 -0.09
C PHE A 142 -12.33 -12.43 -0.18
N LYS A 143 -12.88 -12.46 -1.41
CA LYS A 143 -14.33 -12.38 -1.66
C LYS A 143 -15.08 -13.68 -1.44
#